data_AF-A0A136KL40-F1
#
_entry.id   AF-A0A136KL40-F1
#
_cell.length_a   1.000
_cell.length_b   1.000
_cell.length_c   1.000
_cell.angle_alpha   90.00
_cell.angle_beta   90.00
_cell.angle_gamma   90.00
#
_symmetry.space_group_name_H-M   'P 1'
#
loop_
_entity.id
_entity.type
_entity.pdbx_description
1 polymer ?
#
loop_
_entity_poly.entity_id
_entity_poly.type
_entity_poly.pdbx_seq_one_letter_code
_entity_poly.pdbx_strand_id
1 'polypeptide(L)'
;MAVNYLKKQGSLPSWEYLLQVYKNELYKSRLDIAGKEELFDHGSKRLEHFWKKEKDLLVPVSLTEYSFSKFDIEINGVPLTGKIDRMDYTDANRTTAKVVDYKTSSPDNLSGKISEKK
;
A
#
# COMPACT_ATOMS: atom_id res chain seq x y z
N MET A 1 -3.31 -2.86 -5.74
CA MET A 1 -3.80 -2.68 -7.14
C MET A 1 -2.67 -2.68 -8.17
N ALA A 2 -1.75 -1.71 -8.17
CA ALA A 2 -0.68 -1.62 -9.18
C ALA A 2 0.23 -2.86 -9.25
N VAL A 3 0.64 -3.41 -8.10
CA VAL A 3 1.41 -4.67 -8.04
C VAL A 3 0.63 -5.85 -8.64
N ASN A 4 -0.66 -5.97 -8.35
CA ASN A 4 -1.49 -7.05 -8.89
C ASN A 4 -1.69 -6.91 -10.40
N TYR A 5 -1.80 -5.66 -10.89
CA TYR A 5 -1.79 -5.39 -12.33
C TYR A 5 -0.46 -5.81 -12.96
N LEU A 6 0.68 -5.41 -12.36
CA LEU A 6 2.02 -5.78 -12.82
C LEU A 6 2.21 -7.29 -12.88
N LYS A 7 1.79 -8.03 -11.85
CA LYS A 7 1.83 -9.51 -11.83
C LYS A 7 1.06 -10.13 -12.99
N LYS A 8 -0.08 -9.54 -13.36
CA LYS A 8 -0.98 -10.07 -14.39
C LYS A 8 -0.53 -9.70 -15.81
N GLN A 9 -0.07 -8.46 -16.00
CA GLN A 9 0.20 -7.89 -17.32
C GLN A 9 1.70 -7.87 -17.69
N GLY A 10 2.60 -8.08 -16.73
CA GLY A 10 4.05 -7.97 -16.93
C GLY A 10 4.56 -6.52 -17.01
N SER A 11 3.66 -5.53 -17.00
CA SER A 11 3.99 -4.10 -17.04
C SER A 11 3.16 -3.32 -16.01
N LEU A 12 3.67 -2.16 -15.61
CA LEU A 12 2.96 -1.24 -14.73
C LEU A 12 1.76 -0.61 -15.48
N PRO A 13 0.64 -0.34 -14.79
CA PRO A 13 -0.47 0.40 -15.39
C PRO A 13 -0.04 1.82 -15.77
N SER A 14 -0.71 2.42 -16.75
CA SER A 14 -0.53 3.85 -17.04
C SER A 14 -1.08 4.72 -15.91
N TRP A 15 -0.64 5.98 -15.86
CA TRP A 15 -1.17 6.96 -14.92
C TRP A 15 -2.68 7.18 -15.10
N GLU A 16 -3.13 7.28 -16.35
CA GLU A 16 -4.53 7.47 -16.72
C GLU A 16 -5.40 6.32 -16.24
N TYR A 17 -4.90 5.08 -16.39
CA TYR A 17 -5.59 3.90 -15.88
C TYR A 17 -5.74 3.96 -14.36
N LEU A 18 -4.69 4.29 -13.63
CA LEU A 18 -4.74 4.40 -12.16
C LEU A 18 -5.73 5.48 -11.71
N LEU A 19 -5.69 6.65 -12.35
CA LEU A 19 -6.59 7.75 -12.04
C LEU A 19 -8.05 7.38 -12.34
N GLN A 20 -8.30 6.66 -13.43
CA GLN A 20 -9.64 6.17 -13.77
C GLN A 20 -10.14 5.15 -12.74
N VAL A 21 -9.30 4.20 -12.31
CA VAL A 21 -9.71 3.25 -11.27
C VAL A 21 -10.01 3.98 -9.96
N TYR A 22 -9.17 4.95 -9.56
CA TYR A 22 -9.42 5.75 -8.37
C TYR A 22 -10.76 6.49 -8.46
N LYS A 23 -11.03 7.16 -9.59
CA LYS A 23 -12.31 7.84 -9.84
C LYS A 23 -13.49 6.86 -9.73
N ASN A 24 -13.40 5.71 -10.38
CA ASN A 24 -14.47 4.71 -10.38
C ASN A 24 -14.77 4.19 -8.97
N GLU A 25 -13.75 3.92 -8.15
CA GLU A 25 -13.95 3.47 -6.77
C GLU A 25 -14.51 4.58 -5.88
N LEU A 26 -14.04 5.81 -6.05
CA LEU A 26 -14.55 6.97 -5.30
C LEU A 26 -16.03 7.23 -5.59
N TYR A 27 -16.48 7.08 -6.85
CA TYR A 27 -17.87 7.34 -7.22
C TYR A 27 -18.85 6.25 -6.77
N LYS A 28 -18.35 5.06 -6.43
CA LYS A 28 -19.13 4.01 -5.75
C LYS A 28 -19.40 4.31 -4.28
N SER A 29 -18.67 5.27 -3.68
CA SER A 29 -18.87 5.66 -2.29
C SER A 29 -20.20 6.37 -2.07
N ARG A 30 -20.65 6.40 -0.81
CA ARG A 30 -21.90 7.05 -0.37
C ARG A 30 -21.82 8.58 -0.25
N LEU A 31 -20.75 9.19 -0.74
CA LEU A 31 -20.58 10.64 -0.76
C LEU A 31 -21.51 11.29 -1.78
N ASP A 32 -21.86 12.55 -1.57
CA ASP A 32 -22.51 13.36 -2.59
C ASP A 32 -21.53 13.72 -3.72
N ILE A 33 -22.04 14.37 -4.76
CA ILE A 33 -21.21 14.74 -5.92
C ILE A 33 -20.11 15.72 -5.50
N ALA A 34 -20.44 16.72 -4.68
CA ALA A 34 -19.48 17.72 -4.24
C ALA A 34 -18.31 17.10 -3.47
N GLY A 35 -18.58 16.24 -2.49
CA GLY A 35 -17.54 15.54 -1.73
C GLY A 35 -16.73 14.56 -2.57
N LYS A 36 -17.32 13.95 -3.61
CA LYS A 36 -16.57 13.12 -4.57
C LYS A 36 -15.60 13.95 -5.38
N GLU A 37 -16.02 15.09 -5.93
CA GLU A 37 -15.12 15.97 -6.70
C GLU A 37 -13.99 16.52 -5.82
N GLU A 38 -14.31 16.97 -4.60
CA GLU A 38 -13.30 17.46 -3.64
C GLU A 38 -12.26 16.39 -3.32
N LEU A 39 -12.69 15.18 -2.94
CA LEU A 39 -11.77 14.09 -2.67
C LEU A 39 -10.99 13.66 -3.91
N PHE A 40 -11.60 13.73 -5.10
CA PHE A 40 -10.89 13.39 -6.33
C PHE A 40 -9.77 14.39 -6.62
N ASP A 41 -10.02 15.69 -6.48
CA ASP A 41 -8.99 16.73 -6.69
C ASP A 41 -7.80 16.56 -5.73
N HIS A 42 -8.08 16.39 -4.43
CA HIS A 42 -7.02 16.22 -3.44
C HIS A 42 -6.33 14.85 -3.54
N GLY A 43 -7.11 13.79 -3.73
CA GLY A 43 -6.62 12.42 -3.78
C GLY A 43 -5.80 12.13 -5.03
N SER A 44 -6.16 12.72 -6.18
CA SER A 44 -5.39 12.56 -7.42
C SER A 44 -3.98 13.14 -7.30
N LYS A 45 -3.83 14.33 -6.70
CA LYS A 45 -2.52 14.95 -6.43
C LYS A 45 -1.64 14.08 -5.52
N ARG A 46 -2.23 13.51 -4.47
CA ARG A 46 -1.53 12.59 -3.55
C ARG A 46 -1.13 11.29 -4.25
N LEU A 47 -2.03 10.72 -5.04
CA LEU A 47 -1.78 9.50 -5.81
C LEU A 47 -0.70 9.72 -6.87
N GLU A 48 -0.67 10.89 -7.51
CA GLU A 48 0.37 11.24 -8.48
C GLU A 48 1.75 11.31 -7.81
N HIS A 49 1.85 11.96 -6.65
CA HIS A 49 3.09 12.03 -5.89
C HIS A 49 3.58 10.63 -5.48
N PHE A 50 2.67 9.81 -4.94
CA PHE A 50 2.94 8.41 -4.65
C PHE A 50 3.44 7.67 -5.90
N TRP A 51 2.74 7.79 -7.02
CA TRP A 51 3.04 7.07 -8.25
C TRP A 51 4.43 7.42 -8.78
N LYS A 52 4.76 8.71 -8.85
CA LYS A 52 6.09 9.18 -9.29
C LYS A 52 7.23 8.64 -8.42
N LYS A 53 7.00 8.53 -7.11
CA LYS A 53 8.01 8.08 -6.14
C LYS A 53 8.17 6.56 -6.09
N GLU A 54 7.06 5.83 -6.12
CA GLU A 54 7.05 4.40 -5.78
C GLU A 54 7.02 3.48 -7.00
N LYS A 55 6.61 3.94 -8.18
CA LYS A 55 6.40 3.07 -9.36
C LYS A 55 7.61 2.19 -9.68
N ASP A 56 8.82 2.74 -9.58
CA ASP A 56 10.05 2.03 -9.93
C ASP A 56 10.54 1.08 -8.82
N LEU A 57 9.94 1.17 -7.62
CA LEU A 57 10.19 0.29 -6.48
C LEU A 57 9.20 -0.88 -6.43
N LEU A 58 8.14 -0.86 -7.26
CA LEU A 58 7.16 -1.94 -7.30
C LEU A 58 7.72 -3.13 -8.05
N VAL A 59 7.76 -4.28 -7.39
CA VAL A 59 8.24 -5.53 -8.01
C VAL A 59 7.12 -6.56 -8.12
N PRO A 60 7.11 -7.42 -9.15
CA PRO A 60 6.06 -8.43 -9.31
C PRO A 60 6.00 -9.42 -8.15
N VAL A 61 7.10 -9.63 -7.43
CA VAL A 61 7.17 -10.55 -6.29
C VAL A 61 6.63 -9.97 -4.99
N SER A 62 6.32 -8.67 -4.95
CA SER A 62 5.75 -8.00 -3.78
C SER A 62 4.45 -8.68 -3.34
N LEU A 63 4.32 -8.94 -2.05
CA LEU A 63 3.07 -9.38 -1.44
C LEU A 63 2.28 -8.13 -1.05
N THR A 64 0.99 -8.07 -1.41
CA THR A 64 0.10 -6.94 -1.06
C THR A 64 -1.06 -7.45 -0.24
N GLU A 65 -1.53 -6.66 0.73
CA GLU A 65 -2.62 -7.02 1.64
C GLU A 65 -2.38 -8.37 2.35
N TYR A 66 -1.14 -8.61 2.77
CA TYR A 66 -0.71 -9.89 3.34
C TYR A 66 -1.28 -10.06 4.75
N SER A 67 -2.07 -11.11 4.97
CA SER A 67 -2.84 -11.33 6.21
C SER A 67 -2.22 -12.44 7.05
N PHE A 68 -1.83 -12.12 8.28
CA PHE A 68 -1.24 -13.09 9.22
C PHE A 68 -2.28 -13.97 9.91
N SER A 69 -3.53 -13.49 10.00
CA SER A 69 -4.66 -14.24 10.58
C SER A 69 -4.93 -15.61 9.93
N LYS A 70 -4.37 -15.90 8.77
CA LYS A 70 -4.52 -17.18 8.07
C LYS A 70 -3.51 -18.24 8.49
N PHE A 71 -2.48 -17.87 9.26
CA PHE A 71 -1.31 -18.72 9.50
C PHE A 71 -1.14 -19.14 10.95
N ASP A 72 -2.08 -18.77 11.84
CA ASP A 72 -2.06 -19.12 13.27
C ASP A 72 -0.70 -18.82 13.93
N ILE A 73 -0.13 -17.66 13.59
CA ILE A 73 1.19 -17.24 14.07
C ILE A 73 1.01 -16.55 15.41
N GLU A 74 1.78 -16.97 16.41
CA GLU A 74 1.84 -16.35 17.72
C GLU A 74 3.24 -15.78 18.00
N ILE A 75 3.29 -14.61 18.62
CA ILE A 75 4.52 -14.01 19.15
C ILE A 75 4.35 -13.91 20.66
N ASN A 76 5.14 -14.68 21.41
CA ASN A 76 5.06 -14.77 22.87
C ASN A 76 3.63 -15.07 23.38
N GLY A 77 2.92 -15.97 22.69
CA GLY A 77 1.52 -16.34 23.02
C GLY A 77 0.47 -15.29 22.63
N VAL A 78 0.87 -14.25 21.89
CA VAL A 78 -0.07 -13.26 21.33
C VAL A 78 -0.29 -13.56 19.84
N PRO A 79 -1.53 -13.83 19.40
CA PRO A 79 -1.80 -14.14 18.00
C PRO A 79 -1.63 -12.90 17.11
N LEU A 80 -0.93 -13.07 16.00
CA LEU A 80 -0.73 -12.05 15.00
C LEU A 80 -1.84 -12.11 13.95
N THR A 81 -2.82 -11.20 14.06
CA THR A 81 -4.03 -11.22 13.22
C THR A 81 -4.06 -10.11 12.16
N GLY A 82 -3.10 -9.18 12.20
CA GLY A 82 -3.07 -8.01 11.34
C GLY A 82 -2.78 -8.30 9.85
N LYS A 83 -2.81 -7.21 9.08
CA LYS A 83 -2.40 -7.20 7.67
C LYS A 83 -1.25 -6.22 7.47
N ILE A 84 -0.37 -6.55 6.53
CA ILE A 84 0.64 -5.65 5.99
C ILE A 84 0.22 -5.21 4.59
N ASP A 85 0.26 -3.90 4.33
CA ASP A 85 -0.11 -3.33 3.03
C ASP A 85 0.79 -3.85 1.90
N ARG A 86 2.12 -3.79 2.08
CA ARG A 86 3.10 -4.37 1.15
C ARG A 86 4.31 -4.98 1.88
N MET A 87 4.74 -6.15 1.42
CA MET A 87 5.95 -6.83 1.87
C MET A 87 6.80 -7.26 0.66
N ASP A 88 8.08 -6.90 0.68
CA ASP A 88 9.05 -7.15 -0.38
C ASP A 88 10.21 -8.00 0.17
N TYR A 89 10.42 -9.22 -0.31
CA TYR A 89 11.56 -10.05 0.12
C TYR A 89 12.88 -9.41 -0.33
N THR A 90 13.86 -9.36 0.57
CA THR A 90 15.17 -8.74 0.30
C THR A 90 16.27 -9.78 0.05
N ASP A 91 15.96 -11.07 0.20
CA ASP A 91 16.87 -12.18 -0.09
C ASP A 91 16.16 -13.29 -0.86
N ALA A 92 16.94 -14.12 -1.55
CA ALA A 92 16.44 -15.21 -2.39
C ALA A 92 15.80 -16.35 -1.59
N ASN A 93 16.22 -16.54 -0.34
CA ASN A 93 15.71 -17.58 0.57
C ASN A 93 14.41 -17.16 1.26
N ARG A 94 13.96 -15.91 1.05
CA ARG A 94 12.74 -15.31 1.63
C ARG A 94 12.74 -15.30 3.15
N THR A 95 13.92 -15.18 3.75
CA THR A 95 14.07 -15.11 5.21
C THR A 95 13.93 -13.70 5.77
N THR A 96 14.20 -12.70 4.94
CA THR A 96 14.18 -11.27 5.28
C THR A 96 13.27 -10.55 4.30
N ALA A 97 12.48 -9.61 4.83
CA ALA A 97 11.60 -8.78 4.02
C ALA A 97 11.60 -7.33 4.50
N LYS A 98 11.42 -6.41 3.55
CA LYS A 98 11.07 -5.02 3.79
C LYS A 98 9.55 -4.93 3.88
N VAL A 99 9.07 -4.29 4.95
CA VAL A 99 7.65 -4.00 5.16
C VAL A 99 7.39 -2.55 4.81
N VAL A 100 6.30 -2.29 4.08
CA VAL A 100 5.85 -0.97 3.69
C VAL A 100 4.39 -0.82 4.07
N ASP A 101 4.11 0.17 4.92
CA ASP A 101 2.78 0.58 5.36
C ASP A 101 2.51 1.98 4.79
N TYR A 102 1.38 2.14 4.11
CA TYR A 102 1.04 3.39 3.43
C TYR A 102 0.16 4.23 4.33
N LYS A 103 0.64 5.42 4.69
CA LYS A 103 -0.14 6.44 5.40
C LYS A 103 -0.42 7.62 4.49
N THR A 104 -1.65 8.13 4.57
CA THR A 104 -2.12 9.30 3.81
C THR A 104 -2.21 10.57 4.67
N SER A 105 -1.96 10.47 5.98
CA SER A 105 -1.87 11.63 6.87
C SER A 105 -0.59 12.42 6.60
N SER A 106 -0.61 13.72 6.88
CA SER A 106 0.62 14.51 6.98
C SER A 106 1.50 13.92 8.09
N PRO A 107 2.80 13.68 7.88
CA PRO A 107 3.67 13.24 8.95
C PRO A 107 3.86 14.39 9.95
N ASP A 108 3.22 14.29 11.11
CA ASP A 108 3.67 15.03 12.28
C ASP A 108 5.05 14.48 12.64
N ASN A 109 6.09 15.29 12.43
CA ASN A 109 7.48 15.10 12.85
C ASN A 109 7.90 13.66 13.23
N LEU A 110 8.66 13.01 12.33
CA LEU A 110 9.36 11.73 12.54
C LEU A 110 10.14 11.70 13.87
N SER A 111 9.46 11.37 14.96
CA SER A 111 10.01 11.35 16.33
C SER A 111 9.74 10.03 17.06
N GLY A 112 9.18 9.04 16.36
CA GLY A 112 9.08 7.67 16.86
C GLY A 112 10.45 6.99 16.87
N LYS A 113 11.26 7.24 17.92
CA LYS A 113 12.39 6.38 18.25
C LYS A 113 11.83 5.03 18.66
N ILE A 114 12.06 4.01 17.83
CA ILE A 114 11.91 2.61 18.26
C ILE A 114 13.06 2.37 19.25
N SER A 115 12.74 2.27 20.54
CA SER A 115 13.72 1.85 21.54
C SER A 115 13.95 0.34 21.39
N GLU A 116 15.08 -0.04 20.81
CA GLU A 116 15.60 -1.39 20.95
C GLU A 116 15.99 -1.58 22.42
N LYS A 117 15.25 -2.43 23.14
CA LYS A 117 15.75 -2.95 24.42
C LYS A 117 16.79 -4.03 24.09
N LYS A 118 18.03 -3.76 24.48
CA LYS A 118 19.11 -4.76 24.57
C LYS A 118 18.80 -5.79 25.64
#